data_AF-A0A426T4J1-F1
#
_entry.id   AF-A0A426T4J1-F1
#
_cell.length_a   1.000
_cell.length_b   1.000
_cell.length_c   1.000
_cell.angle_alpha   90.00
_cell.angle_beta   90.00
_cell.angle_gamma   90.00
#
_symmetry.space_group_name_H-M   'P 1'
#
loop_
_entity.id
_entity.type
_entity.pdbx_description
1 polymer ?
#
loop_
_entity_poly.entity_id
_entity_poly.type
_entity_poly.pdbx_seq_one_letter_code
_entity_poly.pdbx_strand_id
1 'polypeptide(L)'
;MTEACETTLILSYFYLENGQYTRNEKYISAKRRKAIALLDEDREELEELDSDLVADYQETIDYLDSLSDEEYQSLKDKIVSQVEAATGA
;
A
#
# COMPACT_ATOMS: atom_id res chain seq x y z
N MET A 1 -10.48 -6.55 -4.05
CA MET A 1 -9.84 -5.31 -3.61
C MET A 1 -10.88 -4.21 -3.64
N THR A 2 -11.06 -3.51 -2.53
CA THR A 2 -11.91 -2.32 -2.41
C THR A 2 -11.13 -1.07 -2.82
N GLU A 3 -11.83 0.05 -2.98
CA GLU A 3 -11.20 1.35 -3.27
C GLU A 3 -10.29 1.82 -2.12
N ALA A 4 -10.67 1.54 -0.87
CA ALA A 4 -9.85 1.79 0.32
C ALA A 4 -8.52 1.02 0.24
N CYS A 5 -8.57 -0.30 0.00
CA CYS A 5 -7.36 -1.11 -0.18
C CYS A 5 -6.47 -0.62 -1.32
N GLU A 6 -7.07 -0.24 -2.46
CA GLU A 6 -6.32 0.29 -3.60
C GLU A 6 -5.62 1.61 -3.24
N THR A 7 -6.34 2.52 -2.59
CA THR A 7 -5.83 3.82 -2.17
C THR A 7 -4.71 3.68 -1.15
N THR A 8 -4.90 2.86 -0.11
CA THR A 8 -3.88 2.58 0.91
C THR A 8 -2.62 2.02 0.26
N LEU A 9 -2.74 1.03 -0.63
CA LEU A 9 -1.58 0.46 -1.31
C LEU A 9 -0.86 1.47 -2.21
N ILE A 10 -1.58 2.32 -2.95
CA ILE A 10 -0.97 3.38 -3.75
C ILE A 10 -0.18 4.34 -2.87
N LEU A 11 -0.76 4.80 -1.76
CA LEU A 11 -0.10 5.71 -0.82
C LEU A 11 1.07 5.05 -0.07
N SER A 12 1.03 3.73 0.14
CA SER A 12 2.17 2.99 0.67
C SER A 12 3.29 2.84 -0.37
N TYR A 13 2.97 2.61 -1.64
CA TYR A 13 3.97 2.46 -2.71
C TYR A 13 4.52 3.78 -3.22
N PHE A 14 3.82 4.89 -3.03
CA PHE A 14 4.24 6.20 -3.50
C PHE A 14 3.93 7.30 -2.47
N TYR A 15 4.92 8.12 -2.17
CA TYR A 15 4.70 9.37 -1.45
C TYR A 15 4.15 10.43 -2.40
N LEU A 16 3.20 11.24 -1.94
CA LEU A 16 2.80 12.45 -2.65
C LEU A 16 3.62 13.63 -2.12
N GLU A 17 4.65 14.04 -2.87
CA GLU A 17 5.50 15.18 -2.53
C GLU A 17 5.40 16.24 -3.62
N ASN A 18 5.09 17.49 -3.23
CA ASN A 18 4.98 18.62 -4.16
C ASN A 18 4.04 18.37 -5.37
N GLY A 19 2.99 17.58 -5.17
CA GLY A 19 2.03 17.21 -6.21
C GLY A 19 2.53 16.15 -7.19
N GLN A 20 3.66 15.50 -6.91
CA GLN A 20 4.20 14.40 -7.69
C GLN A 20 4.28 13.13 -6.84
N TYR A 21 3.95 11.99 -7.45
CA TYR A 21 4.15 10.70 -6.83
C TYR A 21 5.63 10.31 -6.92
N THR A 22 6.23 10.05 -5.77
CA THR A 22 7.61 9.59 -5.62
C THR A 22 7.60 8.16 -5.09
N ARG A 23 8.36 7.27 -5.71
CA ARG A 23 8.40 5.85 -5.35
C ARG A 23 8.87 5.64 -3.91
N ASN A 24 8.11 4.83 -3.17
CA ASN A 24 8.47 4.36 -1.84
C ASN A 24 9.16 2.99 -1.93
N GLU A 25 10.47 3.01 -2.15
CA GLU A 25 11.26 1.79 -2.33
C GLU A 25 11.23 0.85 -1.10
N LYS A 26 10.97 1.38 0.11
CA LYS A 26 10.77 0.57 1.33
C LYS A 26 9.63 -0.43 1.15
N TYR A 27 8.52 0.02 0.56
CA TYR A 27 7.33 -0.78 0.30
C TYR A 27 7.42 -1.55 -1.01
N ILE A 28 7.90 -0.92 -2.08
CA ILE A 28 7.98 -1.58 -3.41
C ILE A 28 8.93 -2.79 -3.38
N SER A 29 10.05 -2.69 -2.66
CA SER A 29 10.99 -3.81 -2.51
C SER A 29 10.52 -4.87 -1.50
N ALA A 30 9.48 -4.59 -0.71
CA ALA A 30 8.98 -5.53 0.29
C ALA A 30 8.31 -6.74 -0.38
N LYS A 31 8.56 -7.91 0.22
CA LYS A 31 7.73 -9.10 0.00
C LYS A 31 6.47 -9.02 0.85
N ARG A 32 5.42 -9.75 0.47
CA ARG A 32 4.09 -9.74 1.09
C ARG A 32 4.10 -9.61 2.62
N ARG A 33 4.79 -10.53 3.32
CA ARG A 33 4.88 -10.50 4.79
C ARG A 33 5.53 -9.25 5.36
N LYS A 34 6.56 -8.70 4.69
CA LYS A 34 7.18 -7.45 5.14
C LYS A 34 6.28 -6.26 4.85
N ALA A 35 5.59 -6.24 3.71
CA ALA A 35 4.62 -5.19 3.41
C ALA A 35 3.48 -5.16 4.44
N ILE A 36 2.95 -6.33 4.83
CA ILE A 36 1.98 -6.47 5.93
C ILE A 36 2.54 -5.89 7.23
N ALA A 37 3.77 -6.26 7.62
CA ALA A 37 4.36 -5.74 8.85
C ALA A 37 4.57 -4.21 8.80
N LEU A 38 4.88 -3.64 7.64
CA LEU A 38 4.99 -2.19 7.49
C LEU A 38 3.62 -1.50 7.60
N LEU A 39 2.57 -2.07 7.00
CA LEU A 39 1.21 -1.55 7.14
C LEU A 39 0.72 -1.64 8.58
N ASP A 40 1.11 -2.71 9.29
CA ASP A 40 0.78 -2.93 10.69
C ASP A 40 1.44 -1.86 11.58
N GLU A 41 2.74 -1.58 11.35
CA GLU A 41 3.48 -0.47 11.97
C GLU A 41 2.78 0.88 11.70
N ASP A 42 2.47 1.18 10.43
CA ASP A 42 1.81 2.44 10.04
C ASP A 42 0.38 2.55 10.63
N ARG A 43 -0.36 1.45 10.73
CA ARG A 43 -1.71 1.40 11.36
C ARG A 43 -1.65 1.72 12.85
N GLU A 44 -0.68 1.16 13.57
CA GLU A 44 -0.48 1.44 15.00
C GLU A 44 -0.18 2.93 15.24
N GLU A 45 0.59 3.57 14.36
CA GLU A 45 0.85 5.02 14.44
C GLU A 45 -0.42 5.87 14.22
N LEU A 46 -1.42 5.34 13.51
CA LEU A 46 -2.68 6.01 13.21
C LEU A 46 -3.77 5.77 14.27
N GLU A 47 -3.58 4.81 15.19
CA GLU A 47 -4.61 4.33 16.13
C GLU A 47 -5.23 5.44 17.00
N GLU A 48 -4.44 6.45 17.36
CA GLU A 48 -4.89 7.59 18.16
C GLU A 48 -5.33 8.82 17.33
N LEU A 49 -5.17 8.77 16.01
CA LEU A 49 -5.36 9.91 15.12
C LEU A 49 -6.64 9.81 14.28
N ASP A 50 -6.88 8.65 13.66
CA ASP A 50 -7.96 8.48 12.70
C ASP A 50 -8.43 7.02 12.63
N SER A 51 -9.59 6.75 13.25
CA SER A 51 -10.17 5.39 13.30
C SER A 51 -10.62 4.86 11.95
N ASP A 52 -10.98 5.73 11.00
CA ASP A 52 -11.42 5.32 9.68
C ASP A 52 -10.21 4.88 8.85
N LEU A 53 -9.09 5.62 8.93
CA LEU A 53 -7.83 5.20 8.32
C LEU A 53 -7.30 3.90 8.94
N VAL A 54 -7.42 3.71 10.26
CA VAL A 54 -7.06 2.44 10.91
C VAL A 54 -7.84 1.26 10.33
N ALA A 55 -9.13 1.45 10.10
CA ALA A 55 -9.98 0.42 9.49
C ALA A 55 -9.55 0.12 8.04
N ASP A 56 -9.23 1.14 7.25
CA ASP A 56 -8.74 0.98 5.87
C ASP A 56 -7.41 0.22 5.82
N TYR A 57 -6.49 0.50 6.74
CA TYR A 57 -5.22 -0.22 6.85
C TYR A 57 -5.43 -1.67 7.31
N GLN A 58 -6.33 -1.91 8.27
CA GLN A 58 -6.66 -3.26 8.70
C GLN A 58 -7.29 -4.08 7.57
N GLU A 59 -8.23 -3.51 6.82
CA GLU A 59 -8.83 -4.16 5.66
C GLU A 59 -7.78 -4.50 4.60
N THR A 60 -6.83 -3.58 4.37
CA THR A 60 -5.72 -3.79 3.44
C THR A 60 -4.82 -4.92 3.90
N ILE A 61 -4.47 -4.97 5.19
CA ILE A 61 -3.67 -6.04 5.79
C ILE A 61 -4.36 -7.39 5.62
N ASP A 62 -5.65 -7.49 5.96
CA ASP A 62 -6.43 -8.72 5.84
C ASP A 62 -6.50 -9.19 4.38
N TYR A 63 -6.68 -8.24 3.45
CA TYR A 63 -6.65 -8.53 2.02
C TYR A 63 -5.29 -9.08 1.59
N LEU A 64 -4.18 -8.44 1.98
CA LEU A 64 -2.84 -8.92 1.65
C LEU A 64 -2.52 -10.27 2.29
N ASP A 65 -3.04 -10.55 3.50
CA ASP A 65 -2.81 -11.83 4.15
C ASP A 65 -3.54 -12.98 3.43
N SER A 66 -4.69 -12.68 2.81
CA SER A 66 -5.45 -13.64 1.99
C SER A 66 -4.76 -14.03 0.67
N LEU A 67 -3.77 -13.26 0.21
CA LEU A 67 -3.07 -13.50 -1.06
C LEU A 67 -1.88 -14.45 -0.88
N SER A 68 -1.58 -15.22 -1.92
CA SER A 68 -0.26 -15.83 -2.10
C SER A 68 0.83 -14.78 -2.37
N ASP A 69 2.10 -15.19 -2.26
CA ASP A 69 3.23 -14.30 -2.56
C ASP A 69 3.24 -13.92 -4.06
N GLU A 70 2.85 -14.84 -4.96
CA GLU A 70 2.72 -14.60 -6.40
C GLU A 70 1.58 -13.63 -6.75
N GLU A 71 0.42 -13.78 -6.10
CA GLU A 71 -0.72 -12.88 -6.29
C GLU A 71 -0.40 -11.48 -5.78
N TYR A 72 0.26 -11.37 -4.62
CA TYR A 72 0.75 -10.09 -4.09
C TYR A 72 1.73 -9.43 -5.06
N GLN A 73 2.70 -10.18 -5.59
CA GLN A 73 3.68 -9.64 -6.51
C GLN A 73 3.00 -9.12 -7.80
N SER A 74 2.06 -9.89 -8.34
CA SER A 74 1.27 -9.49 -9.52
C SER A 74 0.43 -8.24 -9.27
N LEU A 75 -0.18 -8.13 -8.09
CA LEU A 75 -0.94 -6.96 -7.66
C LEU A 75 -0.04 -5.72 -7.56
N LYS A 76 1.11 -5.85 -6.89
CA LYS A 76 2.07 -4.75 -6.72
C LYS A 76 2.56 -4.25 -8.08
N ASP A 77 2.98 -5.16 -8.96
CA ASP A 77 3.47 -4.79 -10.30
C ASP A 77 2.40 -4.07 -11.11
N LYS A 78 1.14 -4.54 -11.03
CA LYS A 78 0.00 -3.87 -11.66
C LYS A 78 -0.18 -2.43 -11.15
N ILE A 79 -0.24 -2.23 -9.83
CA ILE A 79 -0.48 -0.91 -9.24
C ILE A 79 0.68 0.04 -9.58
N VAL A 80 1.92 -0.41 -9.40
CA VAL A 80 3.12 0.41 -9.70
C VAL A 80 3.12 0.85 -11.16
N SER A 81 2.92 -0.08 -12.11
CA SER A 81 2.88 0.26 -13.53
C SER A 81 1.73 1.20 -13.89
N GLN A 82 0.57 1.08 -13.23
CA GLN A 82 -0.58 1.98 -13.46
C GLN A 82 -0.28 3.41 -13.00
N VAL A 83 0.34 3.58 -11.83
CA VAL A 83 0.71 4.91 -11.31
C VAL A 83 1.76 5.54 -12.20
N GLU A 84 2.82 4.81 -12.56
CA GLU A 84 3.89 5.30 -13.44
C GLU A 84 3.36 5.75 -14.81
N ALA A 85 2.45 4.96 -15.41
CA ALA A 85 1.80 5.32 -16.66
C ALA A 85 0.91 6.58 -16.54
N ALA A 86 0.31 6.82 -15.38
CA ALA A 86 -0.54 7.98 -15.13
C ALA A 86 0.24 9.26 -14.80
N THR A 87 1.42 9.13 -14.17
CA THR A 87 2.18 10.27 -13.64
C THR A 87 3.45 10.60 -14.42
N GLY A 88 3.84 9.75 -15.38
CA GLY A 88 5.11 9.89 -16.12
C GLY A 88 6.35 9.72 -15.23
N ALA A 89 6.20 8.99 -14.12
CA ALA A 89 7.26 8.68 -13.16
C ALA A 89 8.11 7.48 -13.62
#